data_AF-A0A8J6H160-F1
#
_entry.id   AF-A0A8J6H160-F1
#
_cell.length_a   1.000
_cell.length_b   1.000
_cell.length_c   1.000
_cell.angle_alpha   90.00
_cell.angle_beta   90.00
_cell.angle_gamma   90.00
#
_symmetry.space_group_name_H-M   'P 1'
#
loop_
_entity.id
_entity.type
_entity.pdbx_description
1 polymer ?
#
loop_
_entity_poly.entity_id
_entity_poly.type
_entity_poly.pdbx_seq_one_letter_code
_entity_poly.pdbx_strand_id
1 'polypeptide(L)' 'MVKFLLLALAFGLAHAYAELGGKWLTTAIAADNVDKIEKEGPLRLYVREITCSEACSQMGVTFYVK' A
#
# COMPACT_ATOMS: atom_id res chain seq x y z
N MET A 1 2.12 23.04 -24.74
CA MET A 1 2.10 21.57 -24.64
C MET A 1 2.53 21.07 -23.25
N VAL A 2 3.69 21.50 -22.74
CA VAL A 2 4.21 21.07 -21.41
C VAL A 2 3.29 21.38 -20.22
N LYS A 3 2.60 22.54 -20.20
CA LYS A 3 1.71 22.92 -19.08
C LYS A 3 0.55 21.94 -18.87
N PHE A 4 -0.03 21.40 -19.95
CA PHE A 4 -1.12 20.42 -19.84
C PHE A 4 -0.63 19.06 -19.33
N LEU A 5 0.59 18.67 -19.72
CA LEU A 5 1.24 17.44 -19.25
C LEU A 5 1.58 17.52 -17.75
N LEU A 6 2.10 18.66 -17.29
CA LEU A 6 2.38 18.89 -15.87
C LEU A 6 1.12 18.85 -15.01
N LEU A 7 0.02 19.39 -15.53
CA LEU A 7 -1.27 19.38 -14.84
C LEU A 7 -1.82 17.94 -14.71
N ALA A 8 -1.79 17.15 -15.79
CA ALA A 8 -2.19 15.75 -15.77
C ALA A 8 -1.33 14.91 -14.80
N LEU A 9 -0.02 15.17 -14.74
CA LEU A 9 0.88 14.50 -13.79
C LEU A 9 0.52 14.84 -12.33
N ALA A 10 0.28 16.12 -12.02
CA ALA A 10 -0.09 16.54 -10.66
C ALA A 10 -1.42 15.89 -10.21
N PHE A 11 -2.42 15.83 -11.09
CA PHE A 11 -3.70 15.19 -10.78
C PHE A 11 -3.57 13.67 -10.64
N GLY A 12 -2.80 13.00 -11.49
CA GLY A 12 -2.55 11.55 -11.38
C GLY A 12 -1.83 11.18 -10.07
N LEU A 13 -0.83 11.97 -9.67
CA LEU A 13 -0.11 11.77 -8.41
C LEU A 13 -1.00 12.02 -7.18
N ALA A 14 -1.87 13.04 -7.23
CA ALA A 14 -2.81 13.32 -6.15
C ALA A 14 -3.86 12.20 -6.00
N HIS A 15 -4.30 11.58 -7.11
CA HIS A 15 -5.27 10.49 -7.07
C HIS A 15 -4.67 9.21 -6.48
N ALA A 16 -3.46 8.82 -6.92
CA ALA A 16 -2.76 7.65 -6.38
C ALA A 16 -2.51 7.76 -4.86
N TYR A 17 -2.17 8.96 -4.38
CA TYR A 17 -1.98 9.22 -2.97
C TYR A 17 -3.27 9.07 -2.15
N ALA A 18 -4.41 9.45 -2.73
CA ALA A 18 -5.71 9.41 -2.08
C ALA A 18 -6.32 7.99 -2.00
N GLU A 19 -6.01 7.10 -2.94
CA GLU A 19 -6.61 5.76 -2.98
C GLU A 19 -5.83 4.71 -2.18
N LEU A 20 -4.49 4.80 -2.13
CA LEU A 20 -3.64 3.83 -1.45
C LEU A 20 -3.32 4.22 0.00
N GLY A 21 -3.10 5.51 0.25
CA GLY A 21 -2.70 6.02 1.56
C GLY A 21 -3.84 6.03 2.57
N GLY A 22 -3.57 5.60 3.79
CA GLY A 22 -4.53 5.68 4.90
C GLY A 22 -4.63 4.41 5.73
N LYS A 23 -5.74 4.30 6.47
CA LYS A 23 -5.99 3.17 7.37
C LYS A 23 -6.58 1.98 6.61
N TRP A 24 -6.10 0.79 6.96
CA TRP A 24 -6.48 -0.46 6.33
C TRP A 24 -6.93 -1.51 7.36
N LEU A 25 -7.76 -2.44 6.89
CA LEU A 25 -8.16 -3.64 7.63
C LEU A 25 -7.92 -4.84 6.71
N THR A 26 -6.94 -5.68 7.03
CA THR A 26 -6.73 -6.94 6.31
C THR A 26 -7.96 -7.84 6.43
N THR A 27 -8.59 -8.14 5.29
CA THR A 27 -9.77 -9.01 5.21
C THR A 27 -9.40 -10.47 4.94
N ALA A 28 -8.45 -10.70 4.05
CA ALA A 28 -8.01 -12.05 3.66
C ALA A 28 -6.52 -12.02 3.27
N ILE A 29 -5.86 -13.17 3.41
CA ILE A 29 -4.48 -13.41 2.97
C ILE A 29 -4.48 -14.76 2.24
N ALA A 30 -3.85 -14.81 1.07
CA ALA A 30 -3.64 -16.03 0.30
C ALA A 30 -2.20 -16.06 -0.21
N ALA A 31 -1.61 -17.24 -0.26
CA ALA A 31 -0.26 -17.46 -0.76
C ALA A 31 -0.19 -18.83 -1.43
N ASP A 32 0.69 -18.96 -2.41
CA ASP A 32 1.09 -20.23 -3.02
C ASP A 32 1.86 -21.10 -2.01
N ASN A 33 2.72 -20.49 -1.21
CA ASN A 33 3.38 -21.10 -0.06
C ASN A 33 2.58 -20.81 1.22
N VAL A 34 1.66 -21.72 1.54
CA VAL A 34 0.73 -21.59 2.68
C VAL A 34 1.47 -21.47 4.01
N ASP A 35 2.61 -22.14 4.19
CA ASP A 35 3.42 -22.10 5.42
C ASP A 35 3.87 -20.67 5.80
N LYS A 36 3.96 -19.77 4.82
CA LYS A 36 4.33 -18.37 5.08
C LYS A 36 3.23 -17.55 5.75
N ILE A 37 1.98 -17.95 5.59
CA ILE A 37 0.80 -17.20 6.06
C ILE A 37 -0.01 -17.97 7.11
N GLU A 38 0.37 -19.20 7.43
CA GLU A 38 -0.15 -19.94 8.58
C GLU A 38 0.07 -19.18 9.90
N LYS A 39 -0.60 -19.62 10.97
CA LYS A 39 -0.41 -19.01 12.30
C LYS A 39 1.08 -19.00 12.65
N GLU A 40 1.60 -17.86 13.15
CA GLU A 40 3.03 -17.62 13.42
C GLU A 40 3.94 -17.63 12.17
N GLY A 41 3.36 -17.77 10.99
CA GLY A 41 4.07 -17.69 9.72
C GLY A 41 4.65 -16.29 9.49
N PRO A 42 5.87 -16.20 8.92
CA PRO A 42 6.63 -14.94 8.86
C PRO A 42 5.98 -13.85 8.01
N LEU A 43 5.00 -14.19 7.16
CA LEU A 43 4.31 -13.27 6.26
C LEU A 43 2.80 -13.15 6.57
N ARG A 44 2.33 -13.63 7.72
CA ARG A 44 0.94 -13.41 8.17
C ARG A 44 0.77 -12.00 8.73
N LEU A 45 0.98 -11.00 7.86
CA LEU A 45 0.95 -9.58 8.22
C LEU A 45 -0.47 -9.03 8.23
N TYR A 46 -0.85 -8.39 9.33
CA TYR A 46 -2.13 -7.69 9.43
C TYR A 46 -1.91 -6.18 9.25
N VAL A 47 -2.02 -5.73 8.00
CA VAL A 47 -1.84 -4.33 7.59
C VAL A 47 -2.90 -3.42 8.24
N ARG A 48 -2.42 -2.26 8.72
CA ARG A 48 -3.22 -1.25 9.43
C ARG A 48 -3.10 0.14 8.86
N GLU A 49 -1.98 0.44 8.24
CA GLU A 49 -1.77 1.73 7.60
C GLU A 49 -0.78 1.59 6.46
N ILE A 50 -1.08 2.29 5.37
CA ILE A 50 -0.17 2.48 4.26
C ILE A 50 0.11 3.97 4.17
N THR A 51 1.38 4.35 4.15
CA THR A 51 1.82 5.72 3.88
C THR A 51 2.57 5.73 2.56
N CYS A 52 2.34 6.78 1.78
CA CYS A 52 3.12 7.05 0.59
C CYS A 52 4.03 8.26 0.83
N SER A 53 5.25 8.22 0.31
CA SER A 53 6.12 9.38 0.14
C SER A 53 6.61 9.44 -1.31
N GLU A 54 7.17 10.59 -1.70
CA GLU A 54 7.77 10.77 -3.02
C GLU A 54 6.85 10.33 -4.18
N ALA A 55 5.62 10.86 -4.20
CA ALA A 55 4.65 10.48 -5.24
C ALA A 55 4.32 8.96 -5.25
N CYS A 56 4.31 8.33 -4.06
CA CYS A 56 4.15 6.88 -3.85
C CYS A 56 5.26 6.00 -4.47
N SER A 57 6.41 6.57 -4.86
CA SER A 57 7.59 5.75 -5.22
C SER A 57 8.16 5.01 -4.00
N GLN A 58 7.84 5.51 -2.81
CA GLN A 58 8.15 4.89 -1.53
C GLN A 58 6.85 4.64 -0.75
N MET A 59 6.76 3.45 -0.15
CA MET A 59 5.59 3.01 0.62
C MET A 59 6.01 2.49 1.99
N GLY A 60 5.45 3.09 3.04
CA GLY A 60 5.51 2.57 4.39
C GLY A 60 4.29 1.68 4.67
N VAL A 61 4.51 0.55 5.35
CA VAL A 61 3.45 -0.37 5.76
C VAL A 61 3.53 -0.60 7.25
N THR A 62 2.50 -0.19 7.98
CA THR A 62 2.32 -0.52 9.40
C THR A 62 1.44 -1.75 9.49
N PHE A 63 1.92 -2.79 10.17
CA PHE A 63 1.21 -4.04 10.37
C PHE A 63 1.47 -4.57 11.78
N TYR A 64 0.68 -5.55 12.21
CA TYR A 64 1.03 -6.39 13.35
C TYR A 64 1.11 -7.86 12.92
N VAL A 65 1.77 -8.65 13.76
CA VAL A 65 1.81 -10.12 13.71
C VAL A 65 1.10 -10.65 14.95
N LYS A 66 0.41 -11.80 14.85
CA LYS A 66 -0.23 -12.48 15.98
C LYS A 66 0.57 -13.69 16.42
#